data_AF-A0A316PQ81-F1
#
_entry.id   AF-A0A316PQ81-F1
#
_cell.length_a   1.000
_cell.length_b   1.000
_cell.length_c   1.000
_cell.angle_alpha   90.00
_cell.angle_beta   90.00
_cell.angle_gamma   90.00
#
_symmetry.space_group_name_H-M   'P 1'
#
loop_
_entity.id
_entity.type
_entity.pdbx_description
1 polymer ?
#
loop_
_entity_poly.entity_id
_entity_poly.type
_entity_poly.pdbx_seq_one_letter_code
_entity_poly.pdbx_strand_id
1 'polypeptide(L)'
;FEPDFVVYNASKAKVENYKELGLNSETAVVFNLTSREQVIINTWYGGEMKKGLFSMMNYYLPLKGIASMHCSANTDMDGKNTAIFFGLSGTGKTTLSTDPKRLLIGDDEHGWDDNGVFNFEGGCYAKVINLDKESEPDIYNAIKRNALLENVTLDENGKIDFADKSVTENTRVSYPIDHIKNIVRPISSAPAAKNVIFLSADAFGVLPPVSILTPEQTKYYFLSGFTAKLAGTERGITEPTPTFSACFGQAFLELHPTKYAEELVKRMEMSGAKAYLVNTGWNGTGKRISIKDTRGIIDAILNGDILGVPTKKIPYFDFEVPTELKGVDTNILDPRDTYANPADWDAKAKDLASRFIKNFAKYEGNEAGKALVDAGPKVD
;
A
#
# COMPACT_ATOMS: atom_id res chain seq x y z
N PHE A 1 -29.95 12.25 9.83
CA PHE A 1 -28.86 11.29 9.67
C PHE A 1 -29.25 10.05 10.45
N GLU A 2 -29.27 8.89 9.80
CA GLU A 2 -29.54 7.58 10.41
C GLU A 2 -28.27 6.73 10.17
N PRO A 3 -27.64 6.18 11.22
CA PRO A 3 -26.39 5.46 11.07
C PRO A 3 -26.60 4.05 10.50
N ASP A 4 -25.88 3.71 9.43
CA ASP A 4 -25.81 2.34 8.92
C ASP A 4 -24.94 1.42 9.78
N PHE A 5 -24.00 1.99 10.56
CA PHE A 5 -23.06 1.25 11.39
C PHE A 5 -22.65 2.12 12.59
N VAL A 6 -22.47 1.52 13.76
CA VAL A 6 -22.10 2.24 15.00
C VAL A 6 -20.75 1.75 15.52
N VAL A 7 -19.83 2.67 15.82
CA VAL A 7 -18.51 2.35 16.38
C VAL A 7 -18.45 2.82 17.83
N TYR A 8 -18.35 1.88 18.76
CA TYR A 8 -18.19 2.13 20.20
C TYR A 8 -16.72 2.07 20.58
N ASN A 9 -16.13 3.23 20.91
CA ASN A 9 -14.77 3.29 21.45
C ASN A 9 -14.81 3.30 22.99
N ALA A 10 -14.53 2.13 23.58
CA ALA A 10 -14.42 1.90 25.00
C ALA A 10 -12.95 1.61 25.40
N SER A 11 -11.99 2.36 24.85
CA SER A 11 -10.55 2.18 25.07
C SER A 11 -10.11 2.15 26.55
N LYS A 12 -10.88 2.78 27.45
CA LYS A 12 -10.65 2.79 28.90
C LYS A 12 -11.03 1.47 29.60
N ALA A 13 -11.96 0.71 29.03
CA ALA A 13 -12.41 -0.56 29.58
C ALA A 13 -11.46 -1.69 29.20
N LYS A 14 -11.58 -2.82 29.90
CA LYS A 14 -10.81 -4.05 29.66
C LYS A 14 -11.72 -5.26 29.77
N VAL A 15 -11.40 -6.31 29.02
CA VAL A 15 -12.10 -7.59 29.13
C VAL A 15 -11.37 -8.49 30.13
N GLU A 16 -11.64 -8.34 31.43
CA GLU A 16 -10.89 -9.06 32.48
C GLU A 16 -11.05 -10.59 32.38
N ASN A 17 -12.22 -11.07 31.96
CA ASN A 17 -12.51 -12.49 31.76
C ASN A 17 -12.23 -12.98 30.33
N TYR A 18 -11.32 -12.33 29.58
CA TYR A 18 -11.04 -12.64 28.17
C TYR A 18 -10.75 -14.14 27.91
N LYS A 19 -10.06 -14.82 28.84
CA LYS A 19 -9.75 -16.26 28.72
C LYS A 19 -11.01 -17.12 28.71
N GLU A 20 -11.99 -16.80 29.54
CA GLU A 20 -13.27 -17.53 29.62
C GLU A 20 -14.09 -17.32 28.34
N LEU A 21 -13.97 -16.14 27.72
CA LEU A 21 -14.60 -15.80 26.45
C LEU A 21 -13.84 -16.33 25.22
N GLY A 22 -12.69 -16.99 25.41
CA GLY A 22 -11.86 -17.49 24.30
C GLY A 22 -11.17 -16.39 23.48
N LEU A 23 -11.03 -15.18 24.03
CA LEU A 23 -10.33 -14.07 23.38
C LEU A 23 -8.82 -14.17 23.59
N ASN A 24 -8.06 -13.45 22.75
CA ASN A 24 -6.60 -13.44 22.81
C ASN A 24 -6.03 -12.66 24.00
N SER A 25 -6.69 -11.58 24.43
CA SER A 25 -6.22 -10.69 25.50
C SER A 25 -7.34 -9.85 26.09
N GLU A 26 -7.04 -9.04 27.11
CA GLU A 26 -7.95 -8.01 27.64
C GLU A 26 -8.32 -6.93 26.61
N THR A 27 -7.56 -6.82 25.52
CA THR A 27 -7.86 -5.99 24.34
C THR A 27 -8.68 -6.78 23.32
N ALA A 28 -9.74 -6.13 22.83
CA ALA A 28 -10.63 -6.69 21.82
C ALA A 28 -11.10 -5.60 20.85
N VAL A 29 -11.06 -5.89 19.56
CA VAL A 29 -11.71 -5.11 18.50
C VAL A 29 -12.64 -6.08 17.78
N VAL A 30 -13.94 -5.96 18.03
CA VAL A 30 -14.94 -6.94 17.61
C VAL A 30 -16.00 -6.29 16.73
N PHE A 31 -16.55 -7.08 15.82
CA PHE A 31 -17.54 -6.65 14.83
C PHE A 31 -18.76 -7.56 14.87
N ASN A 32 -19.94 -6.97 14.75
CA ASN A 32 -21.19 -7.70 14.57
C ASN A 32 -21.93 -7.15 13.35
N LEU A 33 -22.02 -7.94 12.29
CA LEU A 33 -22.67 -7.53 11.03
C LEU A 33 -24.21 -7.51 11.12
N THR A 34 -24.80 -8.26 12.06
CA THR A 34 -26.26 -8.29 12.27
C THR A 34 -26.73 -7.02 12.96
N SER A 35 -26.08 -6.63 14.06
CA SER A 35 -26.37 -5.36 14.74
C SER A 35 -25.66 -4.16 14.10
N ARG A 36 -24.71 -4.40 13.19
CA ARG A 36 -23.90 -3.39 12.49
C ARG A 36 -23.09 -2.51 13.45
N GLU A 37 -22.32 -3.18 14.30
CA GLU A 37 -21.56 -2.54 15.37
C GLU A 37 -20.10 -2.96 15.36
N GLN A 38 -19.22 -2.02 15.72
CA GLN A 38 -17.83 -2.29 16.11
C GLN A 38 -17.66 -1.87 17.56
N VAL A 39 -16.97 -2.69 18.37
CA VAL A 39 -16.61 -2.35 19.75
C VAL A 39 -15.10 -2.45 19.91
N ILE A 40 -14.48 -1.36 20.37
CA ILE A 40 -13.03 -1.23 20.60
C ILE A 40 -12.80 -1.16 22.12
N ILE A 41 -12.07 -2.13 22.68
CA ILE A 41 -11.84 -2.27 24.12
C ILE A 41 -10.33 -2.37 24.38
N ASN A 42 -9.83 -1.61 25.38
CA ASN A 42 -8.44 -1.64 25.84
C ASN A 42 -7.39 -1.39 24.75
N THR A 43 -7.68 -0.52 23.78
CA THR A 43 -6.71 0.02 22.82
C THR A 43 -7.07 1.47 22.50
N TRP A 44 -6.04 2.33 22.48
CA TRP A 44 -6.16 3.77 22.24
C TRP A 44 -5.69 4.18 20.85
N TYR A 45 -5.23 3.21 20.05
CA TYR A 45 -4.72 3.46 18.70
C TYR A 45 -5.84 3.96 17.79
N GLY A 46 -5.67 5.16 17.22
CA GLY A 46 -6.71 5.79 16.40
C GLY A 46 -7.06 4.97 15.15
N GLY A 47 -6.08 4.23 14.62
CA GLY A 47 -6.25 3.39 13.44
C GLY A 47 -7.31 2.30 13.55
N GLU A 48 -7.67 1.84 14.75
CA GLU A 48 -8.70 0.81 14.95
C GLU A 48 -10.10 1.30 14.50
N MET A 49 -10.40 2.59 14.72
CA MET A 49 -11.67 3.19 14.30
C MET A 49 -11.76 3.30 12.78
N LYS A 50 -10.65 3.65 12.12
CA LYS A 50 -10.54 3.76 10.66
C LYS A 50 -10.60 2.38 9.99
N LYS A 51 -9.70 1.49 10.38
CA LYS A 51 -9.55 0.17 9.74
C LYS A 51 -10.72 -0.76 9.97
N GLY A 52 -11.46 -0.60 11.07
CA GLY A 52 -12.71 -1.33 11.27
C GLY A 52 -13.77 -1.02 10.22
N LEU A 53 -13.98 0.26 9.89
CA LEU A 53 -14.90 0.64 8.82
C LEU A 53 -14.38 0.21 7.45
N PHE A 54 -13.06 0.29 7.21
CA PHE A 54 -12.46 -0.23 5.98
C PHE A 54 -12.72 -1.72 5.78
N SER A 55 -12.57 -2.53 6.83
CA SER A 55 -12.95 -3.95 6.82
C SER A 55 -14.41 -4.15 6.41
N MET A 56 -15.33 -3.33 6.92
CA MET A 56 -16.74 -3.40 6.51
C MET A 56 -16.94 -3.03 5.04
N MET A 57 -16.22 -2.03 4.51
CA MET A 57 -16.24 -1.71 3.08
C MET A 57 -15.69 -2.87 2.24
N ASN A 58 -14.61 -3.52 2.72
CA ASN A 58 -14.02 -4.70 2.10
C ASN A 58 -14.97 -5.92 2.11
N TYR A 59 -15.95 -5.97 3.01
CA TYR A 59 -17.01 -6.98 2.98
C TYR A 59 -18.11 -6.61 1.97
N TYR A 60 -18.69 -5.42 2.09
CA TYR A 60 -19.91 -5.08 1.35
C TYR A 60 -19.68 -4.73 -0.12
N LEU A 61 -18.59 -4.04 -0.46
CA LEU A 61 -18.41 -3.53 -1.83
C LEU A 61 -18.10 -4.63 -2.85
N PRO A 62 -17.19 -5.59 -2.60
CA PRO A 62 -16.91 -6.64 -3.59
C PRO A 62 -18.12 -7.54 -3.85
N LEU A 63 -19.01 -7.73 -2.85
CA LEU A 63 -20.28 -8.44 -3.03
C LEU A 63 -21.26 -7.73 -3.97
N LYS A 64 -21.06 -6.42 -4.19
CA LYS A 64 -21.82 -5.58 -5.14
C LYS A 64 -21.08 -5.34 -6.45
N GLY A 65 -19.95 -6.02 -6.68
CA GLY A 65 -19.13 -5.83 -7.88
C GLY A 65 -18.34 -4.52 -7.90
N ILE A 66 -18.06 -3.94 -6.73
CA ILE A 66 -17.24 -2.73 -6.58
C ILE A 66 -15.91 -3.14 -5.95
N ALA A 67 -14.78 -2.77 -6.56
CA ALA A 67 -13.49 -3.08 -5.95
C ALA A 67 -13.30 -2.22 -4.70
N SER A 68 -12.86 -2.82 -3.59
CA SER A 68 -12.46 -2.13 -2.37
C SER A 68 -10.97 -2.33 -2.18
N MET A 69 -10.22 -1.23 -2.06
CA MET A 69 -8.80 -1.19 -2.35
C MET A 69 -8.03 -0.49 -1.22
N HIS A 70 -6.96 -1.14 -0.77
CA HIS A 70 -5.98 -0.54 0.14
C HIS A 70 -4.87 0.15 -0.68
N CYS A 71 -5.20 1.32 -1.19
CA CYS A 71 -4.33 2.10 -2.07
C CYS A 71 -4.42 3.58 -1.75
N SER A 72 -3.42 4.36 -2.14
CA SER A 72 -3.60 5.80 -2.34
C SER A 72 -4.04 6.05 -3.79
N ALA A 73 -4.61 7.22 -4.07
CA ALA A 73 -5.02 7.59 -5.41
C ALA A 73 -4.81 9.08 -5.69
N ASN A 74 -4.42 9.40 -6.93
CA ASN A 74 -4.34 10.77 -7.42
C ASN A 74 -4.65 10.84 -8.93
N THR A 75 -4.88 12.04 -9.43
CA THR A 75 -5.08 12.32 -10.87
C THR A 75 -4.15 13.44 -11.33
N ASP A 76 -3.98 13.59 -12.63
CA ASP A 76 -3.35 14.78 -13.19
C ASP A 76 -4.15 16.06 -12.85
N MET A 77 -3.55 17.23 -13.12
CA MET A 77 -4.18 18.53 -12.84
C MET A 77 -5.50 18.76 -13.60
N ASP A 78 -5.71 18.01 -14.67
CA ASP A 78 -6.92 18.02 -15.50
C ASP A 78 -8.03 17.11 -14.95
N GLY A 79 -7.75 16.26 -13.96
CA GLY A 79 -8.72 15.33 -13.37
C GLY A 79 -9.09 14.11 -14.24
N LYS A 80 -8.24 13.73 -15.19
CA LYS A 80 -8.55 12.71 -16.22
C LYS A 80 -7.79 11.41 -16.05
N ASN A 81 -6.51 11.48 -15.70
CA ASN A 81 -5.62 10.32 -15.70
C ASN A 81 -5.39 9.83 -14.27
N THR A 82 -6.35 9.09 -13.72
CA THR A 82 -6.27 8.53 -12.36
C THR A 82 -5.19 7.45 -12.25
N ALA A 83 -4.44 7.46 -11.15
CA ALA A 83 -3.50 6.41 -10.77
C ALA A 83 -3.78 5.95 -9.33
N ILE A 84 -3.62 4.66 -9.09
CA ILE A 84 -3.77 4.05 -7.77
C ILE A 84 -2.49 3.34 -7.34
N PHE A 85 -2.13 3.45 -6.07
CA PHE A 85 -0.89 2.92 -5.51
C PHE A 85 -1.21 1.98 -4.34
N PHE A 86 -1.22 0.67 -4.58
CA PHE A 86 -1.37 -0.33 -3.53
C PHE A 86 -0.09 -0.47 -2.72
N GLY A 87 -0.22 -0.80 -1.44
CA GLY A 87 0.93 -1.05 -0.59
C GLY A 87 0.55 -1.10 0.89
N LEU A 88 1.42 -1.71 1.70
CA LEU A 88 1.27 -1.66 3.15
C LEU A 88 1.66 -0.29 3.71
N SER A 89 1.36 -0.08 4.98
CA SER A 89 1.74 1.14 5.67
C SER A 89 3.27 1.34 5.63
N GLY A 90 3.71 2.53 5.20
CA GLY A 90 5.13 2.93 5.13
C GLY A 90 5.87 2.48 3.86
N THR A 91 5.21 1.80 2.92
CA THR A 91 5.80 1.42 1.61
C THR A 91 5.73 2.56 0.58
N GLY A 92 5.30 3.76 0.98
CA GLY A 92 5.34 4.95 0.12
C GLY A 92 4.00 5.41 -0.45
N LYS A 93 2.86 4.76 -0.14
CA LYS A 93 1.52 5.17 -0.64
C LYS A 93 1.26 6.68 -0.49
N THR A 94 1.30 7.18 0.75
CA THR A 94 1.03 8.58 1.09
C THR A 94 2.06 9.54 0.47
N THR A 95 3.35 9.19 0.55
CA THR A 95 4.45 10.00 0.00
C THR A 95 4.35 10.14 -1.52
N LEU A 96 4.02 9.06 -2.23
CA LEU A 96 3.98 9.02 -3.70
C LEU A 96 2.64 9.53 -4.27
N SER A 97 1.53 9.43 -3.52
CA SER A 97 0.28 10.06 -3.93
C SER A 97 0.28 11.57 -3.75
N THR A 98 1.07 12.07 -2.79
CA THR A 98 1.25 13.50 -2.53
C THR A 98 2.32 14.06 -3.46
N ASP A 99 1.94 14.21 -4.72
CA ASP A 99 2.77 14.77 -5.79
C ASP A 99 2.29 16.19 -6.14
N PRO A 100 3.17 17.21 -6.12
CA PRO A 100 2.79 18.58 -6.46
C PRO A 100 2.28 18.77 -7.90
N LYS A 101 2.55 17.82 -8.81
CA LYS A 101 2.09 17.82 -10.20
C LYS A 101 0.70 17.19 -10.38
N ARG A 102 0.07 16.75 -9.29
CA ARG A 102 -1.14 15.93 -9.29
C ARG A 102 -2.13 16.38 -8.23
N LEU A 103 -3.39 16.00 -8.41
CA LEU A 103 -4.47 16.22 -7.46
C LEU A 103 -4.71 14.95 -6.67
N LEU A 104 -4.54 15.01 -5.35
CA LEU A 104 -4.80 13.90 -4.45
C LEU A 104 -6.30 13.59 -4.40
N ILE A 105 -6.66 12.30 -4.53
CA ILE A 105 -8.02 11.79 -4.31
C ILE A 105 -8.14 11.31 -2.85
N GLY A 106 -7.16 10.54 -2.38
CA GLY A 106 -7.02 10.11 -0.98
C GLY A 106 -5.76 9.25 -0.79
N ASP A 107 -5.38 8.95 0.46
CA ASP A 107 -4.06 8.38 0.76
C ASP A 107 -4.03 6.90 1.14
N ASP A 108 -5.18 6.24 1.35
CA ASP A 108 -5.15 4.87 1.90
C ASP A 108 -6.31 3.93 1.52
N GLU A 109 -7.55 4.42 1.34
CA GLU A 109 -8.73 3.57 1.16
C GLU A 109 -9.67 4.07 0.05
N HIS A 110 -9.81 3.28 -1.02
CA HIS A 110 -10.62 3.65 -2.18
C HIS A 110 -11.54 2.55 -2.67
N GLY A 111 -12.66 2.95 -3.27
CA GLY A 111 -13.51 2.11 -4.07
C GLY A 111 -13.28 2.32 -5.56
N TRP A 112 -13.61 1.33 -6.38
CA TRP A 112 -13.70 1.47 -7.84
C TRP A 112 -15.01 0.88 -8.35
N ASP A 113 -15.93 1.75 -8.74
CA ASP A 113 -17.25 1.42 -9.28
C ASP A 113 -17.32 1.69 -10.80
N ASP A 114 -18.53 1.77 -11.34
CA ASP A 114 -18.77 2.04 -12.76
C ASP A 114 -18.42 3.48 -13.17
N ASN A 115 -18.35 4.42 -12.22
CA ASN A 115 -18.05 5.83 -12.46
C ASN A 115 -16.56 6.15 -12.33
N GLY A 116 -15.83 5.41 -11.49
CA GLY A 116 -14.40 5.56 -11.34
C GLY A 116 -13.90 5.23 -9.93
N VAL A 117 -12.81 5.88 -9.53
CA VAL A 117 -12.15 5.69 -8.24
C VAL A 117 -12.64 6.76 -7.26
N PHE A 118 -13.03 6.35 -6.05
CA PHE A 118 -13.53 7.27 -5.01
C PHE A 118 -12.95 6.95 -3.65
N ASN A 119 -12.67 7.99 -2.86
CA ASN A 119 -12.13 7.87 -1.51
C ASN A 119 -13.22 7.46 -0.51
N PHE A 120 -12.88 6.63 0.48
CA PHE A 120 -13.79 6.35 1.61
C PHE A 120 -13.67 7.40 2.72
N GLU A 121 -12.58 8.15 2.74
CA GLU A 121 -12.19 8.99 3.87
C GLU A 121 -12.41 10.49 3.61
N GLY A 122 -12.48 11.27 4.69
CA GLY A 122 -12.48 12.75 4.66
C GLY A 122 -11.15 13.38 5.06
N GLY A 123 -10.10 12.58 5.23
CA GLY A 123 -8.80 13.00 5.73
C GLY A 123 -7.70 12.02 5.36
N CYS A 124 -6.49 12.31 5.84
CA CYS A 124 -5.34 11.42 5.71
C CYS A 124 -4.81 11.05 7.09
N TYR A 125 -4.21 9.87 7.21
CA TYR A 125 -3.59 9.39 8.47
C TYR A 125 -2.12 9.03 8.23
N ALA A 126 -1.31 10.05 7.99
CA ALA A 126 0.06 9.93 7.53
C ALA A 126 1.01 9.48 8.65
N LYS A 127 2.01 8.69 8.28
CA LYS A 127 3.18 8.37 9.13
C LYS A 127 4.16 9.53 9.07
N VAL A 128 4.73 9.93 10.21
CA VAL A 128 5.58 11.14 10.31
C VAL A 128 6.99 10.90 10.85
N ILE A 129 7.41 9.63 11.00
CA ILE A 129 8.80 9.33 11.36
C ILE A 129 9.74 9.83 10.26
N ASN A 130 10.77 10.57 10.66
CA ASN A 130 11.72 11.27 9.78
C ASN A 130 11.05 12.23 8.78
N LEU A 131 9.85 12.74 9.09
CA LEU A 131 9.19 13.72 8.22
C LEU A 131 10.04 14.98 8.10
N ASP A 132 10.33 15.34 6.86
CA ASP A 132 11.15 16.48 6.50
C ASP A 132 10.38 17.42 5.56
N LYS A 133 10.52 18.72 5.80
CA LYS A 133 9.79 19.75 5.05
C LYS A 133 10.25 19.86 3.60
N GLU A 134 11.52 19.57 3.31
CA GLU A 134 12.05 19.64 1.96
C GLU A 134 11.60 18.43 1.12
N SER A 135 11.57 17.26 1.74
CA SER A 135 11.23 15.98 1.10
C SER A 135 9.73 15.78 0.93
N GLU A 136 8.92 16.21 1.90
CA GLU A 136 7.46 16.00 1.95
C GLU A 136 6.71 17.30 2.37
N PRO A 137 6.84 18.39 1.59
CA PRO A 137 6.35 19.72 1.97
C PRO A 137 4.85 19.78 2.21
N ASP A 138 4.04 19.10 1.39
CA ASP A 138 2.59 19.10 1.52
C ASP A 138 2.11 18.43 2.82
N ILE A 139 2.68 17.27 3.17
CA ILE A 139 2.36 16.57 4.43
C ILE A 139 2.82 17.41 5.61
N TYR A 140 4.04 17.97 5.57
CA TYR A 140 4.55 18.85 6.62
C TYR A 140 3.65 20.07 6.83
N ASN A 141 3.24 20.74 5.76
CA ASN A 141 2.39 21.93 5.81
C ASN A 141 0.93 21.62 6.20
N ALA A 142 0.50 20.36 6.09
CA ALA A 142 -0.80 19.90 6.58
C ALA A 142 -0.85 19.81 8.12
N ILE A 143 0.31 19.77 8.79
CA ILE A 143 0.43 19.76 10.24
C ILE A 143 0.26 21.19 10.77
N LYS A 144 -1.01 21.55 11.02
CA LYS A 144 -1.44 22.84 11.58
C LYS A 144 -2.65 22.63 12.48
N ARG A 145 -3.21 23.69 13.06
CA ARG A 145 -4.45 23.60 13.87
C ARG A 145 -5.51 22.77 13.13
N ASN A 146 -6.17 21.86 13.86
CA ASN A 146 -7.11 20.83 13.37
C ASN A 146 -6.46 19.55 12.79
N ALA A 147 -5.13 19.47 12.72
CA ALA A 147 -4.44 18.19 12.67
C ALA A 147 -4.28 17.62 14.08
N LEU A 148 -4.19 16.30 14.21
CA LEU A 148 -3.95 15.59 15.46
C LEU A 148 -2.72 14.69 15.31
N LEU A 149 -1.64 15.06 16.00
CA LEU A 149 -0.43 14.28 16.12
C LEU A 149 -0.63 13.13 17.11
N GLU A 150 -0.01 11.99 16.85
CA GLU A 150 -0.11 10.78 17.68
C GLU A 150 1.28 10.16 17.88
N ASN A 151 1.68 10.04 19.14
CA ASN A 151 2.95 9.46 19.61
C ASN A 151 4.23 10.15 19.11
N VAL A 152 4.17 11.41 18.66
CA VAL A 152 5.37 12.21 18.37
C VAL A 152 5.99 12.76 19.64
N THR A 153 7.31 12.93 19.64
CA THR A 153 8.03 13.57 20.74
C THR A 153 8.00 15.09 20.59
N LEU A 154 7.79 15.80 21.69
CA LEU A 154 7.89 17.25 21.77
C LEU A 154 8.95 17.64 22.80
N ASP A 155 9.72 18.68 22.50
CA ASP A 155 10.59 19.32 23.48
C ASP A 155 9.80 20.23 24.45
N GLU A 156 10.50 20.79 25.44
CA GLU A 156 9.92 21.68 26.46
C GLU A 156 9.24 22.93 25.87
N ASN A 157 9.60 23.33 24.65
CA ASN A 157 9.03 24.48 23.95
C ASN A 157 7.92 24.08 22.95
N GLY A 158 7.56 22.78 22.90
CA GLY A 158 6.58 22.25 21.96
C GLY A 158 7.09 22.06 20.54
N LYS A 159 8.41 22.09 20.30
CA LYS A 159 9.00 21.71 19.01
C LYS A 159 8.91 20.21 18.85
N ILE A 160 8.41 19.77 17.70
CA ILE A 160 8.27 18.36 17.38
C ILE A 160 9.62 17.80 16.93
N ASP A 161 10.00 16.64 17.47
CA ASP A 161 11.09 15.82 16.95
C ASP A 161 10.51 14.65 16.16
N PHE A 162 10.52 14.77 14.83
CA PHE A 162 10.04 13.72 13.92
C PHE A 162 11.02 12.55 13.79
N ALA A 163 12.27 12.67 14.22
CA ALA A 163 13.26 11.60 14.14
C ALA A 163 13.23 10.67 15.37
N ASP A 164 12.65 11.13 16.49
CA ASP A 164 12.53 10.31 17.69
C ASP A 164 11.56 9.14 17.48
N LYS A 165 12.06 7.96 17.79
CA LYS A 165 11.39 6.66 17.71
C LYS A 165 11.49 5.85 19.00
N SER A 166 11.89 6.49 20.09
CA SER A 166 12.06 5.88 21.41
C SER A 166 10.80 5.15 21.89
N VAL A 167 9.62 5.71 21.61
CA VAL A 167 8.31 5.08 21.88
C VAL A 167 7.89 4.16 20.74
N THR A 168 7.93 4.66 19.49
CA THR A 168 7.49 3.90 18.33
C THR A 168 8.02 4.50 17.03
N GLU A 169 8.30 3.65 16.03
CA GLU A 169 8.55 4.12 14.66
C GLU A 169 7.24 4.42 13.90
N ASN A 170 6.06 4.16 14.47
CA ASN A 170 4.75 4.43 13.85
C ASN A 170 4.12 5.71 14.42
N THR A 171 4.91 6.78 14.50
CA THR A 171 4.39 8.12 14.80
C THR A 171 3.48 8.59 13.67
N ARG A 172 2.37 9.25 14.01
CA ARG A 172 1.29 9.56 13.08
C ARG A 172 0.82 11.00 13.19
N VAL A 173 0.15 11.45 12.13
CA VAL A 173 -0.70 12.64 12.14
C VAL A 173 -1.97 12.35 11.36
N SER A 174 -3.12 12.74 11.91
CA SER A 174 -4.37 12.82 11.14
C SER A 174 -4.68 14.28 10.81
N TYR A 175 -5.20 14.53 9.62
CA TYR A 175 -5.67 15.85 9.21
C TYR A 175 -6.81 15.73 8.19
N PRO A 176 -7.77 16.67 8.18
CA PRO A 176 -8.76 16.77 7.10
C PRO A 176 -8.07 16.91 5.74
N ILE A 177 -8.63 16.31 4.70
CA ILE A 177 -7.99 16.28 3.37
C ILE A 177 -7.77 17.71 2.81
N ASP A 178 -8.60 18.66 3.23
CA ASP A 178 -8.51 20.09 2.93
C ASP A 178 -7.24 20.78 3.45
N HIS A 179 -6.45 20.11 4.29
CA HIS A 179 -5.14 20.60 4.69
C HIS A 179 -4.11 20.51 3.55
N ILE A 180 -4.33 19.60 2.58
CA ILE A 180 -3.54 19.48 1.37
C ILE A 180 -4.11 20.43 0.30
N LYS A 181 -3.22 21.17 -0.37
CA LYS A 181 -3.61 22.18 -1.36
C LYS A 181 -4.15 21.55 -2.65
N ASN A 182 -3.40 20.61 -3.21
CA ASN A 182 -3.69 20.00 -4.51
C ASN A 182 -4.53 18.73 -4.31
N ILE A 183 -5.83 18.90 -4.18
CA ILE A 183 -6.78 17.79 -4.02
C ILE A 183 -7.89 17.89 -5.06
N VAL A 184 -8.53 16.76 -5.36
CA VAL A 184 -9.76 16.73 -6.16
C VAL A 184 -10.92 17.33 -5.35
N ARG A 185 -11.74 18.13 -6.01
CA ARG A 185 -12.89 18.85 -5.43
C ARG A 185 -14.07 18.87 -6.40
N PRO A 186 -15.32 19.03 -5.91
CA PRO A 186 -15.72 19.11 -4.50
C PRO A 186 -15.81 17.74 -3.79
N ILE A 187 -15.75 16.65 -4.55
CA ILE A 187 -15.84 15.28 -4.05
C ILE A 187 -14.52 14.58 -4.36
N SER A 188 -14.00 13.80 -3.42
CA SER A 188 -12.79 12.98 -3.56
C SER A 188 -13.04 11.76 -4.45
N SER A 189 -13.26 12.00 -5.75
CA SER A 189 -13.49 10.97 -6.76
C SER A 189 -12.98 11.41 -8.12
N ALA A 190 -12.48 10.48 -8.92
CA ALA A 190 -11.98 10.73 -10.26
C ALA A 190 -12.36 9.58 -11.21
N PRO A 191 -12.15 9.71 -12.53
CA PRO A 191 -12.41 8.64 -13.49
C PRO A 191 -11.63 7.35 -13.17
N ALA A 192 -12.01 6.28 -13.87
CA ALA A 192 -11.36 4.98 -13.80
C ALA A 192 -9.82 5.07 -13.92
N ALA A 193 -9.09 4.27 -13.14
CA ALA A 193 -7.64 4.32 -13.13
C ALA A 193 -7.05 3.93 -14.50
N LYS A 194 -5.97 4.58 -14.88
CA LYS A 194 -5.14 4.25 -16.06
C LYS A 194 -3.86 3.52 -15.67
N ASN A 195 -3.36 3.81 -14.47
CA ASN A 195 -2.16 3.18 -13.92
C ASN A 195 -2.48 2.55 -12.56
N VAL A 196 -2.12 1.29 -12.40
CA VAL A 196 -2.22 0.53 -11.15
C VAL A 196 -0.81 0.18 -10.70
N ILE A 197 -0.41 0.68 -9.54
CA ILE A 197 0.98 0.57 -9.07
C ILE A 197 0.97 -0.25 -7.79
N PHE A 198 1.75 -1.33 -7.77
CA PHE A 198 1.97 -2.18 -6.61
C PHE A 198 3.29 -1.79 -5.96
N LEU A 199 3.24 -1.22 -4.76
CA LEU A 199 4.42 -0.83 -3.99
C LEU A 199 4.88 -1.99 -3.10
N SER A 200 6.03 -2.55 -3.44
CA SER A 200 6.70 -3.59 -2.63
C SER A 200 7.91 -2.97 -1.94
N ALA A 201 8.01 -3.12 -0.63
CA ALA A 201 9.22 -2.79 0.12
C ALA A 201 10.07 -4.06 0.25
N ASP A 202 10.78 -4.44 -0.83
CA ASP A 202 11.58 -5.66 -0.84
C ASP A 202 12.85 -5.50 0.00
N ALA A 203 12.90 -6.19 1.14
CA ALA A 203 14.06 -6.22 2.03
C ALA A 203 15.18 -7.16 1.55
N PHE A 204 14.93 -8.05 0.58
CA PHE A 204 15.98 -8.93 0.03
C PHE A 204 16.88 -8.19 -0.97
N GLY A 205 16.35 -7.15 -1.61
CA GLY A 205 17.03 -6.41 -2.67
C GLY A 205 17.11 -7.21 -3.97
N VAL A 206 16.05 -7.94 -4.32
CA VAL A 206 15.94 -8.81 -5.49
C VAL A 206 15.09 -8.17 -6.57
N LEU A 207 13.97 -7.55 -6.19
CA LEU A 207 13.02 -6.97 -7.13
C LEU A 207 13.64 -5.74 -7.84
N PRO A 208 13.43 -5.59 -9.16
CA PRO A 208 13.84 -4.38 -9.88
C PRO A 208 13.10 -3.14 -9.33
N PRO A 209 13.64 -1.92 -9.50
CA PRO A 209 12.96 -0.69 -9.11
C PRO A 209 11.57 -0.55 -9.73
N VAL A 210 11.39 -1.02 -10.97
CA VAL A 210 10.10 -1.04 -11.67
C VAL A 210 10.01 -2.22 -12.62
N SER A 211 8.86 -2.90 -12.64
CA SER A 211 8.48 -3.90 -13.64
C SER A 211 7.16 -3.53 -14.30
N ILE A 212 7.05 -3.75 -15.60
CA ILE A 212 5.80 -3.71 -16.36
C ILE A 212 5.19 -5.10 -16.26
N LEU A 213 3.97 -5.20 -15.74
CA LEU A 213 3.33 -6.50 -15.50
C LEU A 213 2.39 -6.88 -16.64
N THR A 214 2.38 -8.16 -17.00
CA THR A 214 1.30 -8.73 -17.82
C THR A 214 -0.02 -8.80 -17.02
N PRO A 215 -1.18 -8.99 -17.67
CA PRO A 215 -2.44 -9.20 -16.95
C PRO A 215 -2.41 -10.38 -15.95
N GLU A 216 -1.73 -11.47 -16.30
CA GLU A 216 -1.60 -12.66 -15.43
C GLU A 216 -0.65 -12.37 -14.26
N GLN A 217 0.50 -11.72 -14.53
CA GLN A 217 1.40 -11.26 -13.47
C GLN A 217 0.71 -10.29 -12.52
N THR A 218 -0.14 -9.40 -13.04
CA THR A 218 -0.93 -8.47 -12.23
C THR A 218 -1.76 -9.22 -11.18
N LYS A 219 -2.49 -10.25 -11.59
CA LYS A 219 -3.27 -11.11 -10.69
C LYS A 219 -2.37 -11.84 -9.70
N TYR A 220 -1.28 -12.45 -10.18
CA TYR A 220 -0.35 -13.23 -9.35
C TYR A 220 0.29 -12.38 -8.24
N TYR A 221 0.84 -11.21 -8.60
CA TYR A 221 1.52 -10.32 -7.65
C TYR A 221 0.56 -9.57 -6.74
N PHE A 222 -0.68 -9.30 -7.19
CA PHE A 222 -1.72 -8.75 -6.33
C PHE A 222 -2.15 -9.76 -5.25
N LEU A 223 -2.41 -11.02 -5.62
CA LEU A 223 -2.76 -12.09 -4.67
C LEU A 223 -1.60 -12.44 -3.75
N SER A 224 -0.37 -12.42 -4.26
CA SER A 224 0.83 -12.64 -3.46
C SER A 224 1.01 -11.52 -2.44
N GLY A 225 0.90 -10.27 -2.88
CA GLY A 225 1.02 -9.08 -2.02
C GLY A 225 2.35 -9.04 -1.26
N PHE A 226 3.43 -9.43 -1.93
CA PHE A 226 4.76 -9.46 -1.34
C PHE A 226 5.26 -8.04 -1.08
N THR A 227 5.72 -7.82 0.16
CA THR A 227 6.29 -6.55 0.62
C THR A 227 6.98 -6.78 1.99
N ALA A 228 7.25 -5.73 2.77
CA ALA A 228 7.70 -5.85 4.15
C ALA A 228 6.73 -5.18 5.14
N LYS A 229 6.56 -5.79 6.31
CA LYS A 229 6.04 -5.09 7.49
C LYS A 229 7.16 -4.21 8.04
N LEU A 230 6.99 -2.91 7.93
CA LEU A 230 7.93 -1.95 8.51
C LEU A 230 7.67 -1.80 10.00
N ALA A 231 8.71 -1.46 10.75
CA ALA A 231 8.66 -1.37 12.19
C ALA A 231 7.57 -0.40 12.71
N GLY A 232 6.93 -0.83 13.81
CA GLY A 232 5.83 -0.16 14.49
C GLY A 232 4.45 -0.26 13.81
N THR A 233 4.34 -0.82 12.60
CA THR A 233 3.03 -0.94 11.91
C THR A 233 2.06 -1.90 12.60
N GLU A 234 2.60 -2.93 13.27
CA GLU A 234 1.89 -3.85 14.15
C GLU A 234 2.68 -3.99 15.46
N ARG A 235 1.99 -4.21 16.60
CA ARG A 235 2.65 -4.40 17.90
C ARG A 235 3.61 -5.60 17.82
N GLY A 236 4.89 -5.36 18.12
CA GLY A 236 5.94 -6.39 18.14
C GLY A 236 6.86 -6.41 16.91
N ILE A 237 6.59 -5.63 15.86
CA ILE A 237 7.49 -5.53 14.69
C ILE A 237 8.53 -4.42 14.91
N THR A 238 9.81 -4.80 15.03
CA THR A 238 10.94 -3.88 15.28
C THR A 238 11.91 -3.75 14.10
N GLU A 239 11.89 -4.69 13.15
CA GLU A 239 12.73 -4.68 11.94
C GLU A 239 11.88 -4.98 10.70
N PRO A 240 12.27 -4.50 9.49
CA PRO A 240 11.58 -4.83 8.25
C PRO A 240 11.46 -6.35 8.06
N THR A 241 10.24 -6.87 8.18
CA THR A 241 9.97 -8.30 8.10
C THR A 241 9.28 -8.60 6.77
N PRO A 242 9.89 -9.39 5.86
CA PRO A 242 9.25 -9.79 4.61
C PRO A 242 7.91 -10.48 4.88
N THR A 243 6.90 -10.15 4.09
CA THR A 243 5.54 -10.69 4.25
C THR A 243 4.84 -10.84 2.91
N PHE A 244 3.89 -11.77 2.86
CA PHE A 244 2.95 -11.93 1.76
C PHE A 244 1.57 -11.54 2.27
N SER A 245 1.23 -10.27 2.09
CA SER A 245 -0.03 -9.69 2.53
C SER A 245 -0.96 -9.57 1.32
N ALA A 246 -1.78 -10.59 1.10
CA ALA A 246 -2.73 -10.67 -0.01
C ALA A 246 -3.43 -9.34 -0.29
N CYS A 247 -3.54 -8.96 -1.56
CA CYS A 247 -4.13 -7.69 -2.02
C CYS A 247 -3.44 -6.44 -1.45
N PHE A 248 -2.20 -6.58 -0.96
CA PHE A 248 -1.46 -5.57 -0.20
C PHE A 248 -2.22 -5.06 1.03
N GLY A 249 -3.09 -5.87 1.63
CA GLY A 249 -4.01 -5.44 2.68
C GLY A 249 -4.66 -6.58 3.47
N GLN A 250 -4.00 -7.73 3.59
CA GLN A 250 -4.57 -8.97 4.14
C GLN A 250 -5.25 -8.79 5.51
N ALA A 251 -4.71 -7.91 6.36
CA ALA A 251 -5.24 -7.65 7.70
C ALA A 251 -6.66 -7.06 7.71
N PHE A 252 -7.16 -6.59 6.56
CA PHE A 252 -8.45 -5.90 6.43
C PHE A 252 -9.41 -6.63 5.48
N LEU A 253 -9.05 -7.82 4.99
CA LEU A 253 -9.87 -8.58 4.04
C LEU A 253 -10.89 -9.44 4.79
N GLU A 254 -12.16 -9.26 4.45
CA GLU A 254 -13.29 -10.01 5.03
C GLU A 254 -13.83 -11.08 4.06
N LEU A 255 -13.29 -11.14 2.85
CA LEU A 255 -13.61 -12.13 1.82
C LEU A 255 -12.34 -12.85 1.37
N HIS A 256 -12.50 -13.92 0.59
CA HIS A 256 -11.35 -14.60 0.00
C HIS A 256 -10.58 -13.66 -0.94
N PRO A 257 -9.23 -13.62 -0.92
CA PRO A 257 -8.42 -12.70 -1.73
C PRO A 257 -8.73 -12.71 -3.24
N THR A 258 -9.13 -13.87 -3.78
CA THR A 258 -9.51 -14.00 -5.19
C THR A 258 -10.72 -13.14 -5.57
N LYS A 259 -11.61 -12.81 -4.62
CA LYS A 259 -12.74 -11.93 -4.88
C LYS A 259 -12.29 -10.49 -5.14
N TYR A 260 -11.34 -9.99 -4.37
CA TYR A 260 -10.76 -8.66 -4.60
C TYR A 260 -9.97 -8.61 -5.91
N ALA A 261 -9.23 -9.68 -6.23
CA ALA A 261 -8.50 -9.78 -7.49
C ALA A 261 -9.43 -9.79 -8.71
N GLU A 262 -10.55 -10.53 -8.63
CA GLU A 262 -11.58 -10.55 -9.67
C GLU A 262 -12.14 -9.15 -9.95
N GLU A 263 -12.56 -8.42 -8.91
CA GLU A 263 -13.11 -7.07 -9.08
C GLU A 263 -12.07 -6.08 -9.59
N LEU A 264 -10.83 -6.11 -9.08
CA LEU A 264 -9.76 -5.24 -9.58
C LEU A 264 -9.50 -5.48 -11.07
N VAL A 265 -9.34 -6.74 -11.47
CA VAL A 265 -9.06 -7.11 -12.87
C VAL A 265 -10.17 -6.65 -13.78
N LYS A 266 -11.43 -6.91 -13.42
CA LYS A 266 -12.59 -6.48 -14.19
C LYS A 266 -12.55 -4.97 -14.46
N ARG A 267 -12.23 -4.19 -13.43
CA ARG A 267 -12.10 -2.72 -13.53
C ARG A 267 -10.91 -2.29 -14.41
N MET A 268 -9.78 -2.99 -14.31
CA MET A 268 -8.60 -2.75 -15.14
C MET A 268 -8.86 -3.06 -16.62
N GLU A 269 -9.50 -4.21 -16.92
CA GLU A 269 -9.86 -4.62 -18.28
C GLU A 269 -10.81 -3.61 -18.94
N MET A 270 -11.85 -3.16 -18.21
CA MET A 270 -12.80 -2.16 -18.71
C MET A 270 -12.16 -0.79 -19.02
N SER A 271 -11.12 -0.42 -18.27
CA SER A 271 -10.48 0.90 -18.39
C SER A 271 -9.24 0.91 -19.28
N GLY A 272 -8.72 -0.27 -19.63
CA GLY A 272 -7.43 -0.45 -20.29
C GLY A 272 -6.23 -0.11 -19.40
N ALA A 273 -6.39 -0.23 -18.07
CA ALA A 273 -5.35 0.14 -17.12
C ALA A 273 -4.12 -0.77 -17.23
N LYS A 274 -2.94 -0.21 -17.00
CA LYS A 274 -1.67 -0.95 -16.93
C LYS A 274 -1.20 -1.11 -15.50
N ALA A 275 -0.63 -2.27 -15.18
CA ALA A 275 -0.07 -2.56 -13.87
C ALA A 275 1.45 -2.48 -13.85
N TYR A 276 1.98 -1.99 -12.74
CA TYR A 276 3.42 -1.88 -12.50
C TYR A 276 3.75 -2.38 -11.10
N LEU A 277 4.86 -3.10 -10.96
CA LEU A 277 5.43 -3.43 -9.65
C LEU A 277 6.62 -2.51 -9.39
N VAL A 278 6.55 -1.71 -8.32
CA VAL A 278 7.60 -0.74 -7.97
C VAL A 278 8.24 -1.15 -6.65
N ASN A 279 9.55 -1.39 -6.68
CA ASN A 279 10.32 -1.65 -5.47
C ASN A 279 10.67 -0.33 -4.77
N THR A 280 10.05 -0.12 -3.60
CA THR A 280 10.28 1.02 -2.68
C THR A 280 11.16 0.64 -1.49
N GLY A 281 11.65 -0.61 -1.50
CA GLY A 281 12.52 -1.21 -0.50
C GLY A 281 13.98 -1.03 -0.85
N TRP A 282 14.74 -2.11 -0.77
CA TRP A 282 16.19 -2.12 -0.85
C TRP A 282 16.69 -2.67 -2.19
N ASN A 283 17.97 -2.46 -2.48
CA ASN A 283 18.69 -3.07 -3.61
C ASN A 283 19.96 -3.83 -3.13
N GLY A 284 20.79 -4.28 -4.05
CA GLY A 284 22.02 -5.05 -3.76
C GLY A 284 23.06 -4.35 -2.89
N THR A 285 22.98 -3.02 -2.77
CA THR A 285 23.87 -2.26 -1.88
C THR A 285 23.48 -2.34 -0.41
N GLY A 286 22.31 -2.91 -0.09
CA GLY A 286 21.73 -2.90 1.26
C GLY A 286 21.15 -1.55 1.66
N LYS A 287 21.06 -0.58 0.73
CA LYS A 287 20.39 0.71 0.94
C LYS A 287 19.00 0.69 0.32
N ARG A 288 18.10 1.48 0.90
CA ARG A 288 16.78 1.74 0.34
C ARG A 288 16.92 2.50 -0.99
N ILE A 289 16.13 2.13 -1.99
CA ILE A 289 16.04 2.87 -3.26
C ILE A 289 15.64 4.32 -2.94
N SER A 290 16.32 5.28 -3.56
CA SER A 290 16.14 6.68 -3.20
C SER A 290 14.72 7.14 -3.55
N ILE A 291 14.17 8.04 -2.73
CA ILE A 291 12.85 8.63 -3.01
C ILE A 291 12.88 9.44 -4.32
N LYS A 292 14.03 10.01 -4.68
CA LYS A 292 14.24 10.72 -5.94
C LYS A 292 14.07 9.78 -7.15
N ASP A 293 14.74 8.63 -7.12
CA ASP A 293 14.63 7.63 -8.20
C ASP A 293 13.22 7.05 -8.26
N THR A 294 12.62 6.77 -7.10
CA THR A 294 11.24 6.28 -7.03
C THR A 294 10.27 7.29 -7.63
N ARG A 295 10.39 8.59 -7.30
CA ARG A 295 9.56 9.65 -7.91
C ARG A 295 9.82 9.76 -9.42
N GLY A 296 11.06 9.61 -9.89
CA GLY A 296 11.38 9.57 -11.33
C GLY A 296 10.72 8.40 -12.05
N ILE A 297 10.68 7.21 -11.42
CA ILE A 297 9.94 6.04 -11.92
C ILE A 297 8.44 6.32 -11.98
N ILE A 298 7.86 6.87 -10.90
CA ILE A 298 6.45 7.22 -10.86
C ILE A 298 6.13 8.25 -11.96
N ASP A 299 6.98 9.26 -12.16
CA ASP A 299 6.81 10.23 -13.24
C ASP A 299 6.76 9.54 -14.61
N ALA A 300 7.71 8.65 -14.89
CA ALA A 300 7.77 7.90 -16.14
C ALA A 300 6.55 6.99 -16.37
N ILE A 301 5.99 6.43 -15.31
CA ILE A 301 4.72 5.66 -15.38
C ILE A 301 3.56 6.60 -15.73
N LEU A 302 3.44 7.71 -15.01
CA LEU A 302 2.27 8.56 -15.06
C LEU A 302 2.20 9.45 -16.31
N ASN A 303 3.35 9.82 -16.87
CA ASN A 303 3.43 10.57 -18.13
C ASN A 303 3.48 9.66 -19.37
N GLY A 304 3.64 8.35 -19.18
CA GLY A 304 3.72 7.36 -20.26
C GLY A 304 5.11 7.20 -20.87
N ASP A 305 6.16 7.86 -20.36
CA ASP A 305 7.53 7.72 -20.85
C ASP A 305 8.08 6.30 -20.69
N ILE A 306 7.52 5.50 -19.77
CA ILE A 306 7.85 4.07 -19.65
C ILE A 306 7.27 3.22 -20.80
N LEU A 307 6.37 3.77 -21.62
CA LEU A 307 5.74 3.04 -22.71
C LEU A 307 6.61 3.06 -23.97
N GLY A 308 6.90 1.88 -24.51
CA GLY A 308 7.62 1.75 -25.79
C GLY A 308 9.15 1.91 -25.68
N VAL A 309 9.69 2.11 -24.47
CA VAL A 309 11.13 2.01 -24.23
C VAL A 309 11.59 0.56 -24.39
N PRO A 310 12.85 0.32 -24.80
CA PRO A 310 13.39 -1.04 -24.82
C PRO A 310 13.36 -1.65 -23.41
N THR A 311 13.02 -2.93 -23.35
CA THR A 311 12.90 -3.68 -22.10
C THR A 311 13.78 -4.92 -22.13
N LYS A 312 14.08 -5.43 -20.94
CA LYS A 312 14.73 -6.73 -20.74
C LYS A 312 13.97 -7.55 -19.71
N LYS A 313 14.09 -8.87 -19.81
CA LYS A 313 13.49 -9.81 -18.86
C LYS A 313 14.46 -10.12 -17.72
N ILE A 314 13.97 -10.06 -16.49
CA ILE A 314 14.71 -10.46 -15.30
C ILE A 314 14.49 -11.97 -15.06
N PRO A 315 15.57 -12.77 -14.90
CA PRO A 315 15.46 -14.21 -14.63
C PRO A 315 14.61 -14.55 -13.40
N TYR A 316 14.15 -15.80 -13.35
CA TYR A 316 13.25 -16.37 -12.32
C TYR A 316 11.84 -15.78 -12.32
N PHE A 317 11.71 -14.47 -12.27
CA PHE A 317 10.42 -13.78 -12.16
C PHE A 317 9.76 -13.44 -13.50
N ASP A 318 10.53 -13.48 -14.58
CA ASP A 318 10.10 -13.06 -15.92
C ASP A 318 9.53 -11.63 -15.96
N PHE A 319 10.06 -10.75 -15.10
CA PHE A 319 9.67 -9.34 -15.07
C PHE A 319 10.22 -8.61 -16.28
N GLU A 320 9.36 -7.84 -16.95
CA GLU A 320 9.76 -6.91 -17.98
C GLU A 320 10.18 -5.57 -17.37
N VAL A 321 11.44 -5.19 -17.58
CA VAL A 321 12.07 -4.02 -16.95
C VAL A 321 12.63 -3.09 -18.02
N PRO A 322 12.38 -1.77 -17.95
CA PRO A 322 12.93 -0.82 -18.91
C PRO A 322 14.47 -0.80 -18.84
N THR A 323 15.13 -0.67 -19.98
CA THR A 323 16.60 -0.57 -20.05
C THR A 323 17.11 0.82 -19.71
N GLU A 324 16.25 1.83 -19.81
CA GLU A 324 16.54 3.22 -19.45
C GLU A 324 15.24 3.95 -19.08
N LEU A 325 15.34 4.92 -18.17
CA LEU A 325 14.25 5.83 -17.82
C LEU A 325 14.81 7.23 -17.58
N LYS A 326 14.17 8.24 -18.17
CA LYS A 326 14.60 9.63 -18.02
C LYS A 326 14.51 10.05 -16.55
N GLY A 327 15.61 10.57 -16.01
CA GLY A 327 15.66 11.07 -14.63
C GLY A 327 15.83 9.99 -13.56
N VAL A 328 16.08 8.73 -13.97
CA VAL A 328 16.40 7.60 -13.09
C VAL A 328 17.81 7.10 -13.45
N ASP A 329 18.60 6.72 -12.46
CA ASP A 329 19.92 6.10 -12.73
C ASP A 329 19.74 4.75 -13.44
N THR A 330 20.28 4.62 -14.65
CA THR A 330 20.19 3.38 -15.43
C THR A 330 20.80 2.18 -14.68
N ASN A 331 21.82 2.41 -13.85
CA ASN A 331 22.52 1.33 -13.13
C ASN A 331 21.69 0.70 -12.00
N ILE A 332 20.52 1.25 -11.67
CA ILE A 332 19.64 0.64 -10.68
C ILE A 332 18.52 -0.20 -11.31
N LEU A 333 18.22 0.00 -12.61
CA LEU A 333 17.05 -0.60 -13.26
C LEU A 333 17.17 -2.13 -13.31
N ASP A 334 18.36 -2.65 -13.56
CA ASP A 334 18.65 -4.06 -13.29
C ASP A 334 19.02 -4.24 -11.81
N PRO A 335 18.29 -5.04 -11.04
CA PRO A 335 18.63 -5.26 -9.64
C PRO A 335 20.01 -5.92 -9.49
N ARG A 336 20.47 -6.67 -10.49
CA ARG A 336 21.79 -7.34 -10.49
C ARG A 336 22.95 -6.35 -10.49
N ASP A 337 22.80 -5.21 -11.15
CA ASP A 337 23.86 -4.22 -11.34
C ASP A 337 24.23 -3.50 -10.03
N THR A 338 23.38 -3.61 -9.01
CA THR A 338 23.61 -3.05 -7.66
C THR A 338 24.34 -4.00 -6.70
N TYR A 339 24.62 -5.24 -7.12
CA TYR A 339 25.40 -6.20 -6.35
C TYR A 339 26.89 -6.14 -6.72
N ALA A 340 27.76 -6.27 -5.73
CA ALA A 340 29.20 -6.44 -5.99
C ALA A 340 29.51 -7.75 -6.75
N ASN A 341 28.72 -8.79 -6.49
CA ASN A 341 28.78 -10.07 -7.20
C ASN A 341 27.38 -10.49 -7.66
N PRO A 342 27.11 -10.58 -8.98
CA PRO A 342 25.81 -11.01 -9.50
C PRO A 342 25.32 -12.38 -9.00
N ALA A 343 26.23 -13.27 -8.56
CA ALA A 343 25.83 -14.55 -7.97
C ALA A 343 25.10 -14.40 -6.63
N ASP A 344 25.35 -13.31 -5.89
CA ASP A 344 24.64 -13.03 -4.64
C ASP A 344 23.18 -12.65 -4.90
N TRP A 345 22.92 -11.92 -6.00
CA TRP A 345 21.57 -11.68 -6.48
C TRP A 345 20.89 -13.00 -6.86
N ASP A 346 21.58 -13.87 -7.59
CA ASP A 346 21.04 -15.15 -8.05
C ASP A 346 20.55 -16.04 -6.90
N ALA A 347 21.38 -16.18 -5.85
CA ALA A 347 21.03 -16.97 -4.67
C ALA A 347 19.80 -16.40 -3.94
N LYS A 348 19.74 -15.07 -3.75
CA LYS A 348 18.60 -14.41 -3.12
C LYS A 348 17.34 -14.45 -3.99
N ALA A 349 17.50 -14.35 -5.31
CA ALA A 349 16.41 -14.42 -6.27
C ALA A 349 15.75 -15.80 -6.26
N LYS A 350 16.54 -16.89 -6.20
CA LYS A 350 16.04 -18.26 -6.05
C LYS A 350 15.30 -18.48 -4.73
N ASP A 351 15.84 -17.96 -3.61
CA ASP A 351 15.14 -18.05 -2.31
C ASP A 351 13.80 -17.30 -2.37
N LEU A 352 13.80 -16.06 -2.85
CA LEU A 352 12.57 -15.27 -2.95
C LEU A 352 11.55 -15.92 -3.90
N ALA A 353 11.98 -16.40 -5.08
CA ALA A 353 11.14 -17.14 -6.01
C ALA A 353 10.49 -18.37 -5.36
N SER A 354 11.27 -19.16 -4.62
CA SER A 354 10.77 -20.33 -3.88
C SER A 354 9.72 -19.94 -2.83
N ARG A 355 9.89 -18.80 -2.16
CA ARG A 355 8.91 -18.27 -1.19
C ARG A 355 7.62 -17.84 -1.86
N PHE A 356 7.69 -17.20 -3.03
CA PHE A 356 6.51 -16.85 -3.84
C PHE A 356 5.73 -18.11 -4.21
N ILE A 357 6.38 -19.11 -4.79
CA ILE A 357 5.75 -20.39 -5.17
C ILE A 357 5.09 -21.05 -3.95
N LYS A 358 5.82 -21.19 -2.84
CA LYS A 358 5.29 -21.78 -1.61
C LYS A 358 4.09 -21.02 -1.06
N ASN A 359 4.13 -19.69 -1.07
CA ASN A 359 3.01 -18.86 -0.62
C ASN A 359 1.80 -18.98 -1.55
N PHE A 360 2.03 -19.08 -2.87
CA PHE A 360 0.96 -19.08 -3.86
C PHE A 360 0.16 -20.38 -3.89
N ALA A 361 0.73 -21.49 -3.44
CA ALA A 361 0.06 -22.80 -3.34
C ALA A 361 -1.30 -22.75 -2.64
N LYS A 362 -1.50 -21.83 -1.69
CA LYS A 362 -2.80 -21.65 -1.00
C LYS A 362 -3.93 -21.13 -1.90
N TYR A 363 -3.60 -20.57 -3.07
CA TYR A 363 -4.57 -20.07 -4.04
C TYR A 363 -4.89 -21.09 -5.14
N GLU A 364 -4.15 -22.19 -5.23
CA GLU A 364 -4.34 -23.25 -6.24
C GLU A 364 -5.55 -24.16 -5.99
N GLY A 365 -6.40 -23.83 -5.01
CA GLY A 365 -7.61 -24.58 -4.67
C GLY A 365 -8.71 -24.54 -5.74
N ASN A 366 -8.61 -23.66 -6.75
CA ASN A 366 -9.54 -23.56 -7.87
C ASN A 366 -8.81 -23.35 -9.22
N GLU A 367 -9.52 -23.48 -10.33
CA GLU A 367 -8.96 -23.37 -11.68
C GLU A 367 -8.33 -21.99 -11.96
N ALA A 368 -8.97 -20.91 -11.47
CA ALA A 368 -8.46 -19.55 -11.65
C ALA A 368 -7.09 -19.35 -10.97
N GLY A 369 -6.90 -19.90 -9.77
CA GLY A 369 -5.61 -19.85 -9.08
C GLY A 369 -4.54 -20.70 -9.76
N LYS A 370 -4.89 -21.92 -10.19
CA LYS A 370 -3.95 -22.79 -10.91
C LYS A 370 -3.43 -22.17 -12.21
N ALA A 371 -4.30 -21.48 -12.95
CA ALA A 371 -3.93 -20.80 -14.18
C ALA A 371 -2.91 -19.65 -13.98
N LEU A 372 -2.75 -19.15 -12.76
CA LEU A 372 -1.81 -18.07 -12.44
C LEU A 372 -0.41 -18.56 -12.06
N VAL A 373 -0.22 -19.85 -11.80
CA VAL A 373 1.09 -20.40 -11.39
C VAL A 373 2.17 -20.09 -12.43
N ASP A 374 1.82 -20.18 -13.73
CA ASP A 374 2.75 -19.90 -14.83
C ASP A 374 3.19 -18.43 -14.94
N ALA A 375 2.43 -17.51 -14.33
CA ALA A 375 2.74 -16.09 -14.26
C ALA A 375 3.58 -15.73 -13.02
N GLY A 376 3.78 -16.68 -12.12
CA GLY A 376 4.69 -16.55 -11.00
C GLY A 376 6.14 -16.84 -11.37
N PRO A 377 7.07 -16.70 -10.40
CA PRO A 377 8.44 -17.04 -10.63
C PRO A 377 8.64 -18.55 -10.80
N LYS A 378 9.69 -18.91 -11.53
CA LYS A 378 10.10 -20.29 -11.83
C LYS A 378 11.52 -20.50 -11.33
N VAL A 379 11.72 -21.60 -10.62
CA VAL A 379 13.04 -22.07 -10.14
C VAL A 379 13.26 -23.43 -10.79
N ASP A 380 14.43 -23.63 -11.38
CA ASP A 380 14.83 -24.90 -12.01
C ASP A 380 14.98 -26.04 -10.99
#